data_AF-A0A9D3LNA2-F1
#
_entry.id   AF-A0A9D3LNA2-F1
#
_cell.length_a   1.000
_cell.length_b   1.000
_cell.length_c   1.000
_cell.angle_alpha   90.00
_cell.angle_beta   90.00
_cell.angle_gamma   90.00
#
_symmetry.space_group_name_H-M   'P 1'
#
loop_
_entity.id
_entity.type
_entity.pdbx_description
1 polymer ?
#
loop_
_entity_poly.entity_id
_entity_poly.type
_entity_poly.pdbx_seq_one_letter_code
_entity_poly.pdbx_strand_id
1 'polypeptide(L)'
;MPEGIISVQDMDLVMTEGLGMRYAFIGPMETMHLNAPEGLGDYLQRYREGMRRVLSSFGPVPEFTGEEAEAIVQEMCDLIPNDQPHLSTRRERRDQLLMGLAKLKK
;
A
#
# COMPACT_ATOMS: atom_id res chain seq x y z
N MET A 1 -1.21 -14.52 -5.32
CA MET A 1 -0.14 -13.53 -5.57
C MET A 1 0.92 -14.17 -6.46
N PRO A 2 1.28 -13.59 -7.62
CA PRO A 2 2.04 -14.26 -8.68
C PRO A 2 3.39 -14.89 -8.27
N GLU A 3 3.97 -14.49 -7.13
CA GLU A 3 5.26 -15.03 -6.66
C GLU A 3 5.24 -15.51 -5.19
N GLY A 4 4.09 -15.48 -4.51
CA GLY A 4 3.96 -15.97 -3.13
C GLY A 4 4.88 -15.30 -2.09
N ILE A 5 5.42 -14.11 -2.41
CA ILE A 5 6.40 -13.39 -1.57
C ILE A 5 5.79 -12.94 -0.24
N ILE A 6 4.51 -12.56 -0.25
CA ILE A 6 3.80 -11.99 0.89
C ILE A 6 2.30 -12.31 0.79
N SER A 7 1.64 -12.53 1.93
CA SER A 7 0.18 -12.72 1.99
C SER A 7 -0.56 -11.40 1.72
N VAL A 8 -1.86 -11.48 1.39
CA VAL A 8 -2.70 -10.27 1.25
C VAL A 8 -2.72 -9.45 2.54
N GLN A 9 -2.82 -10.12 3.70
CA GLN A 9 -2.84 -9.46 5.00
C GLN A 9 -1.51 -8.72 5.27
N ASP A 10 -0.38 -9.37 5.05
CA ASP A 10 0.92 -8.78 5.31
C ASP A 10 1.22 -7.62 4.34
N MET A 11 0.74 -7.72 3.09
CA MET A 11 0.82 -6.62 2.12
C MET A 11 0.06 -5.38 2.63
N ASP A 12 -1.16 -5.55 3.12
CA ASP A 12 -1.94 -4.46 3.71
C ASP A 12 -1.24 -3.89 4.95
N LEU A 13 -0.65 -4.73 5.80
CA LEU A 13 0.09 -4.28 6.99
C LEU A 13 1.30 -3.41 6.66
N VAL A 14 2.07 -3.76 5.62
CA VAL A 14 3.19 -2.92 5.13
C VAL A 14 2.70 -1.52 4.76
N MET A 15 1.49 -1.42 4.23
CA MET A 15 0.87 -0.14 3.89
C MET A 15 0.29 0.56 5.13
N THR A 16 -0.57 -0.08 5.91
CA THR A 16 -1.29 0.58 7.01
C THR A 16 -0.39 0.93 8.19
N GLU A 17 0.56 0.06 8.53
CA GLU A 17 1.46 0.22 9.69
C GLU A 17 2.87 0.70 9.29
N GLY A 18 3.09 1.00 8.00
CA GLY A 18 4.38 1.41 7.47
C GLY A 18 4.27 2.60 6.52
N LEU A 19 4.22 2.32 5.22
CA LEU A 19 4.35 3.35 4.17
C LEU A 19 3.16 4.34 4.15
N GLY A 20 1.96 3.88 4.46
CA GLY A 20 0.74 4.68 4.45
C GLY A 20 0.71 5.76 5.54
N MET A 21 1.35 5.53 6.69
CA MET A 21 1.37 6.52 7.78
C MET A 21 2.00 7.84 7.35
N ARG A 22 3.15 7.81 6.66
CA ARG A 22 3.78 9.03 6.13
C ARG A 22 2.93 9.66 5.02
N TYR A 23 2.32 8.84 4.16
CA TYR A 23 1.48 9.32 3.05
C TYR A 23 0.15 9.90 3.50
N ALA A 24 -0.27 9.66 4.74
CA ALA A 24 -1.36 10.40 5.34
C ALA A 24 -1.02 11.90 5.51
N PHE A 25 0.25 12.30 5.54
CA PHE A 25 0.68 13.67 5.82
C PHE A 25 1.44 14.32 4.66
N ILE A 26 2.41 13.61 4.07
CA ILE A 26 3.32 14.14 3.05
C ILE A 26 3.27 13.33 1.75
N GLY A 27 3.51 13.99 0.63
CA GLY A 27 3.54 13.33 -0.68
C GLY A 27 4.79 12.46 -0.90
N PRO A 28 4.83 11.63 -1.95
CA PRO A 28 6.01 10.80 -2.26
C PRO A 28 7.25 11.61 -2.63
N MET A 29 7.10 12.75 -3.31
CA MET A 29 8.23 13.62 -3.65
C MET A 29 8.84 14.29 -2.42
N GLU A 30 7.99 14.78 -1.51
CA GLU A 30 8.42 15.34 -0.23
C GLU A 30 9.05 14.25 0.65
N THR A 31 8.49 13.04 0.64
CA THR A 31 9.08 11.87 1.29
C THR A 31 10.49 11.59 0.76
N MET A 32 10.70 11.59 -0.57
CA MET A 32 12.03 11.42 -1.15
C MET A 32 12.98 12.57 -0.74
N HIS A 33 12.48 13.80 -0.72
CA HIS A 33 13.27 14.95 -0.32
C HIS A 33 13.71 14.86 1.16
N LEU A 34 12.80 14.48 2.07
CA LEU A 34 13.08 14.41 3.51
C LEU A 34 13.84 13.14 3.93
N ASN A 35 13.83 12.08 3.11
CA ASN A 35 14.53 10.82 3.41
C ASN A 35 16.04 10.84 3.07
N ALA A 36 16.56 11.97 2.58
CA ALA A 36 17.98 12.16 2.33
C ALA A 36 18.48 13.42 3.04
N PRO A 37 19.65 13.38 3.72
CA PRO A 37 20.21 14.51 4.45
C PRO A 37 20.31 15.81 3.64
N GLU A 38 20.58 15.73 2.34
CA GLU A 38 20.74 16.91 1.47
C GLU A 38 19.59 17.06 0.44
N GLY A 39 18.43 16.47 0.72
CA GLY A 39 17.26 16.59 -0.13
C GLY A 39 17.25 15.64 -1.32
N LEU A 40 16.36 15.93 -2.27
CA LEU A 40 16.05 15.06 -3.41
C LEU A 40 17.27 14.75 -4.30
N GLY A 41 18.21 15.68 -4.43
CA GLY A 41 19.44 15.47 -5.22
C GLY A 41 20.29 14.33 -4.67
N ASP A 42 20.55 14.35 -3.36
CA ASP A 42 21.26 13.29 -2.64
C ASP A 42 20.46 11.98 -2.62
N TYR A 43 19.13 12.05 -2.44
CA TYR A 43 18.26 10.88 -2.54
C TYR A 43 18.44 10.15 -3.88
N LEU A 44 18.45 10.89 -4.99
CA LEU A 44 18.65 10.31 -6.31
C LEU A 44 20.06 9.74 -6.45
N GLN A 45 21.10 10.36 -5.91
CA GLN A 45 22.45 9.79 -5.96
C GLN A 45 22.54 8.45 -5.23
N ARG A 46 21.93 8.35 -4.04
CA ARG A 46 21.95 7.13 -3.20
C ARG A 46 21.10 6.00 -3.77
N TYR A 47 19.88 6.30 -4.21
CA TYR A 47 18.86 5.28 -4.44
C TYR A 47 18.49 5.06 -5.91
N ARG A 48 18.93 5.91 -6.86
CA ARG A 48 18.54 5.77 -8.29
C ARG A 48 18.83 4.39 -8.87
N GLU A 49 19.97 3.80 -8.53
CA GLU A 49 20.37 2.50 -9.08
C GLU A 49 19.47 1.38 -8.54
N GLY A 50 19.22 1.38 -7.24
CA GLY A 50 18.29 0.46 -6.60
C GLY A 50 16.86 0.60 -7.15
N MET A 51 16.37 1.84 -7.29
CA MET A 51 15.05 2.11 -7.87
C MET A 51 14.96 1.59 -9.31
N ARG A 52 15.96 1.86 -10.15
CA ARG A 52 16.00 1.34 -11.52
C ARG A 52 15.99 -0.18 -11.54
N ARG A 53 16.82 -0.83 -10.72
CA ARG A 53 16.89 -2.30 -10.65
C ARG A 53 15.56 -2.92 -10.26
N VAL A 54 14.90 -2.40 -9.22
CA VAL A 54 13.59 -2.87 -8.76
C VAL A 54 12.52 -2.64 -9.82
N LEU A 55 12.45 -1.45 -10.42
CA LEU A 55 11.45 -1.16 -11.45
C LEU A 55 11.65 -1.99 -12.71
N SER A 56 12.90 -2.29 -13.10
CA SER A 56 13.22 -3.15 -14.24
C SER A 56 12.96 -4.64 -13.99
N SER A 57 12.78 -5.07 -12.73
CA SER A 57 12.40 -6.45 -12.40
C SER A 57 10.89 -6.65 -12.27
N PHE A 58 10.07 -5.63 -12.52
CA PHE A 58 8.62 -5.80 -12.49
C PHE A 58 8.18 -6.70 -13.65
N GLY A 59 7.35 -7.69 -13.33
CA GLY A 59 6.74 -8.57 -14.31
C GLY A 59 5.77 -7.83 -15.26
N PRO A 60 5.15 -8.57 -16.19
CA PRO A 60 4.12 -8.03 -17.06
C PRO A 60 2.92 -7.51 -16.24
N VAL A 61 2.10 -6.68 -16.88
CA VAL A 61 0.84 -6.23 -16.28
C VAL A 61 -0.05 -7.46 -16.01
N PRO A 62 -0.55 -7.65 -14.78
CA PRO A 62 -1.44 -8.77 -14.48
C PRO A 62 -2.77 -8.66 -15.23
N GLU A 63 -3.34 -9.80 -15.64
CA GLU A 63 -4.67 -9.86 -16.28
C GLU A 63 -5.82 -9.80 -15.27
N PHE A 64 -5.53 -9.88 -13.96
CA PHE A 64 -6.51 -9.86 -12.86
C PHE A 64 -7.66 -10.86 -13.01
N THR A 65 -7.39 -12.02 -13.60
CA THR A 65 -8.34 -13.11 -13.81
C THR A 65 -7.70 -14.46 -13.47
N GLY A 66 -8.52 -15.52 -13.39
CA GLY A 66 -8.06 -16.87 -13.12
C GLY A 66 -7.75 -17.15 -11.66
N GLU A 67 -7.08 -18.28 -11.41
CA GLU A 67 -6.84 -18.85 -10.07
C GLU A 67 -6.14 -17.87 -9.12
N GLU A 68 -5.21 -17.04 -9.61
CA GLU A 68 -4.50 -16.07 -8.78
C GLU A 68 -5.42 -14.97 -8.23
N ALA A 69 -6.35 -14.49 -9.06
CA ALA A 69 -7.33 -13.50 -8.65
C ALA A 69 -8.33 -14.10 -7.67
N GLU A 70 -8.78 -15.34 -7.92
CA GLU A 70 -9.67 -16.08 -7.02
C GLU A 70 -9.01 -16.32 -5.64
N ALA A 71 -7.72 -16.65 -5.61
CA ALA A 71 -6.97 -16.81 -4.36
C ALA A 71 -6.91 -15.49 -3.55
N ILE A 72 -6.65 -14.36 -4.21
CA ILE A 72 -6.66 -13.04 -3.56
C ILE A 72 -8.05 -12.71 -3.00
N VAL A 73 -9.11 -13.00 -3.77
CA VAL A 73 -10.49 -12.81 -3.30
C VAL A 73 -10.78 -13.68 -2.09
N GLN A 74 -10.35 -14.94 -2.09
CA GLN A 74 -10.53 -15.84 -0.95
C GLN A 74 -9.80 -15.32 0.30
N GLU A 75 -8.51 -14.95 0.18
CA GLU A 75 -7.74 -14.37 1.30
C GLU A 75 -8.42 -13.10 1.85
N MET A 76 -8.95 -12.23 0.98
CA MET A 76 -9.70 -11.06 1.41
C MET A 76 -11.01 -11.42 2.12
N CYS A 77 -11.75 -12.42 1.63
CA CYS A 77 -12.99 -12.88 2.24
C CYS A 77 -12.77 -13.53 3.60
N ASP A 78 -11.63 -14.19 3.81
CA ASP A 78 -11.23 -14.76 5.10
C ASP A 78 -10.97 -13.66 6.15
N LEU A 79 -10.43 -12.52 5.73
CA LEU A 79 -10.20 -11.35 6.61
C LEU A 79 -11.47 -10.51 6.83
N ILE A 80 -12.27 -10.36 5.78
CA ILE A 80 -13.49 -9.56 5.75
C ILE A 80 -14.51 -10.33 4.91
N PRO A 81 -15.46 -11.03 5.54
CA PRO A 81 -16.54 -11.70 4.83
C PRO A 81 -17.24 -10.73 3.86
N ASN A 82 -17.54 -11.22 2.66
CA ASN A 82 -18.10 -10.41 1.58
C ASN A 82 -19.63 -10.22 1.67
N ASP A 83 -20.26 -10.63 2.77
CA ASP A 83 -21.66 -10.33 3.03
C ASP A 83 -21.87 -8.87 3.44
N GLN A 84 -23.09 -8.37 3.18
CA GLN A 84 -23.41 -6.95 3.37
C GLN A 84 -23.16 -6.43 4.79
N PRO A 85 -23.54 -7.14 5.88
CA PRO A 85 -23.22 -6.72 7.24
C PRO A 85 -21.74 -6.44 7.48
N HIS A 86 -20.86 -7.40 7.17
CA HIS A 86 -19.42 -7.25 7.43
C HIS A 86 -18.79 -6.12 6.59
N LEU A 87 -19.15 -6.05 5.31
CA LEU A 87 -18.68 -4.98 4.43
C LEU A 87 -19.14 -3.60 4.90
N SER A 88 -20.38 -3.48 5.38
CA SER A 88 -20.93 -2.21 5.87
C SER A 88 -20.21 -1.76 7.14
N THR A 89 -20.05 -2.64 8.13
CA THR A 89 -19.29 -2.35 9.35
C THR A 89 -17.84 -1.94 9.05
N ARG A 90 -17.17 -2.60 8.09
CA ARG A 90 -15.80 -2.23 7.70
C ARG A 90 -15.72 -0.88 7.00
N ARG A 91 -16.69 -0.54 6.13
CA ARG A 91 -16.78 0.78 5.49
C ARG A 91 -17.02 1.89 6.52
N GLU A 92 -17.94 1.69 7.46
CA GLU A 92 -18.19 2.65 8.54
C GLU A 92 -16.94 2.92 9.37
N ARG A 93 -16.21 1.87 9.74
CA ARG A 93 -14.93 2.01 10.46
C ARG A 93 -13.91 2.81 9.63
N ARG A 94 -13.76 2.52 8.34
CA ARG A 94 -12.87 3.27 7.43
C ARG A 94 -13.25 4.75 7.43
N ASP A 95 -14.53 5.06 7.28
CA ASP A 95 -15.01 6.45 7.18
C ASP A 95 -14.82 7.21 8.49
N GLN A 96 -15.00 6.55 9.65
CA GLN A 96 -14.66 7.13 10.96
C GLN A 96 -13.18 7.47 11.09
N LEU A 97 -12.28 6.58 10.65
CA LEU A 97 -10.83 6.85 10.65
C LEU A 97 -10.48 8.02 9.74
N LEU A 98 -11.07 8.09 8.54
CA LEU A 98 -10.87 9.20 7.61
C LEU A 98 -11.37 10.52 8.17
N MET A 99 -12.52 10.55 8.87
CA MET A 99 -13.01 11.75 9.57
C MET A 99 -12.04 12.19 10.67
N GLY A 100 -11.48 11.25 11.43
CA GLY A 100 -10.47 11.52 12.45
C GLY A 100 -9.21 12.12 11.84
N LEU A 101 -8.68 11.51 10.78
CA LEU A 101 -7.51 12.01 10.06
C LEU A 101 -7.76 13.40 9.45
N ALA A 102 -8.93 13.64 8.87
CA ALA A 102 -9.29 14.93 8.31
C ALA A 102 -9.34 16.03 9.38
N LYS A 103 -9.78 15.71 10.62
CA LYS A 103 -9.70 16.64 11.75
C LYS A 103 -8.27 16.89 12.19
N LEU A 104 -7.43 15.87 12.21
CA LEU A 104 -6.01 15.97 12.59
C LEU A 104 -5.19 16.80 11.58
N LYS A 105 -5.56 16.78 10.30
CA LYS A 105 -4.89 17.53 9.22
C LYS A 105 -5.34 18.99 9.07
N LYS A 106 -6.38 19.41 9.80
CA LYS A 106 -6.82 20.82 9.85
C LYS A 106 -5.99 21.59 10.86
#